data_AF-Q8MY26-F1
#
_entry.id   AF-Q8MY26-F1
#
_cell.length_a   1.000
_cell.length_b   1.000
_cell.length_c   1.000
_cell.angle_alpha   90.00
_cell.angle_beta   90.00
_cell.angle_gamma   90.00
#
_symmetry.space_group_name_H-M   'P 1'
#
loop_
_entity.id
_entity.type
_entity.pdbx_description
1 polymer ?
#
loop_
_entity_poly.entity_id
_entity_poly.type
_entity_poly.pdbx_seq_one_letter_code
_entity_poly.pdbx_strand_id
1 'polypeptide(L)'
;EKASRAPRAPARTPAPTASAPKTAAVVVTITPEAMANGLTYDAVIAEAKAKIRLQDVGIATGVRFRVCATGARRFEVLGTDNGQQADALAARLTQIFNGDLVRISRPAKTTEIKISGLDDSTTVEEVLAAAAEVGGCPKESFKCSGVVRDRFGVGHAWVECEVPTAKRVAAAGRLTISWVSATVTLLEPRPLRCYRCLQKGHVRAQCSAEVDRSKQCFRCGEEGHNFKGCQAKPHCSICAEAKKPAEHKLGGRGCSAPAPKVTRGRKSTPPQPAQQATIEVAMETDEDGNRNGSTNPSSQP
;
A
#
# COMPACT_ATOMS: atom_id res chain seq x y z
N GLU A 1 2.99 39.95 -43.60
CA GLU A 1 3.47 38.62 -43.18
C GLU A 1 3.47 38.55 -41.65
N LYS A 2 2.53 37.85 -41.02
CA LYS A 2 2.51 37.64 -39.56
C LYS A 2 2.58 36.14 -39.32
N ALA A 3 3.77 35.64 -38.98
CA ALA A 3 4.02 34.23 -38.69
C ALA A 3 3.26 33.82 -37.42
N SER A 4 2.28 32.94 -37.58
CA SER A 4 1.55 32.31 -36.48
C SER A 4 2.44 31.28 -35.79
N ARG A 5 2.74 31.49 -34.51
CA ARG A 5 3.55 30.59 -33.69
C ARG A 5 2.70 29.40 -33.25
N ALA A 6 3.03 28.21 -33.76
CA ALA A 6 2.38 26.96 -33.40
C ALA A 6 2.42 26.69 -31.87
N PRO A 7 1.37 26.09 -31.29
CA PRO A 7 1.34 25.78 -29.86
C PRO A 7 2.38 24.70 -29.51
N ARG A 8 3.21 25.02 -28.52
CA ARG A 8 4.26 24.15 -27.99
C ARG A 8 3.59 22.96 -27.29
N ALA A 9 3.90 21.74 -27.74
CA ALA A 9 3.41 20.51 -27.11
C ALA A 9 3.73 20.50 -25.60
N PRO A 10 2.81 20.00 -24.74
CA PRO A 10 3.04 19.96 -23.31
C PRO A 10 4.24 19.07 -22.99
N ALA A 11 5.16 19.60 -22.19
CA ALA A 11 6.32 18.85 -21.72
C ALA A 11 5.85 17.58 -21.00
N ARG A 12 6.31 16.42 -21.48
CA ARG A 12 6.07 15.12 -20.83
C ARG A 12 6.65 15.18 -19.42
N THR A 13 5.78 15.12 -18.41
CA THR A 13 6.18 14.99 -17.00
C THR A 13 7.07 13.75 -16.87
N PRO A 14 8.23 13.84 -16.17
CA PRO A 14 9.09 12.69 -15.99
C PRO A 14 8.32 11.57 -15.27
N ALA A 15 8.42 10.35 -15.80
CA ALA A 15 7.74 9.19 -15.24
C ALA A 15 8.22 8.95 -13.80
N PRO A 16 7.32 8.56 -12.87
CA PRO A 16 7.67 8.37 -11.48
C PRO A 16 8.66 7.21 -11.31
N THR A 17 9.88 7.52 -10.86
CA THR A 17 10.95 6.53 -10.73
C THR A 17 10.88 5.82 -9.38
N ALA A 18 9.99 4.85 -9.23
CA ALA A 18 10.14 3.86 -8.17
C ALA A 18 11.39 3.02 -8.45
N SER A 19 12.53 3.29 -7.81
CA SER A 19 13.72 2.42 -7.95
C SER A 19 13.43 1.02 -7.39
N ALA A 20 13.92 -0.01 -8.08
CA ALA A 20 13.95 -1.38 -7.56
C ALA A 20 14.79 -1.43 -6.27
N PRO A 21 14.43 -2.29 -5.30
CA PRO A 21 15.21 -2.44 -4.08
C PRO A 21 16.58 -3.05 -4.39
N LYS A 22 17.62 -2.52 -3.73
CA LYS A 22 19.01 -3.00 -3.87
C LYS A 22 19.31 -4.23 -3.00
N THR A 23 18.39 -4.58 -2.10
CA THR A 23 18.53 -5.63 -1.10
C THR A 23 17.22 -6.41 -0.98
N ALA A 24 17.31 -7.68 -0.63
CA ALA A 24 16.14 -8.48 -0.28
C ALA A 24 16.04 -8.56 1.24
N ALA A 25 14.84 -8.78 1.78
CA ALA A 25 14.65 -8.84 3.22
C ALA A 25 13.74 -9.97 3.67
N VAL A 26 13.94 -10.42 4.90
CA VAL A 26 13.03 -11.31 5.63
C VAL A 26 12.57 -10.59 6.88
N VAL A 27 11.27 -10.53 7.11
CA VAL A 27 10.68 -9.87 8.28
C VAL A 27 10.03 -10.90 9.17
N VAL A 28 10.44 -10.88 10.44
CA VAL A 28 9.92 -11.72 11.52
C VAL A 28 9.01 -10.85 12.38
N THR A 29 7.75 -11.27 12.51
CA THR A 29 6.74 -10.60 13.32
C THR A 29 6.15 -11.61 14.30
N ILE A 30 6.17 -11.32 15.59
CA ILE A 30 5.49 -12.14 16.60
C ILE A 30 4.02 -11.69 16.66
N THR A 31 3.10 -12.65 16.75
CA THR A 31 1.68 -12.34 16.92
C THR A 31 1.43 -11.68 18.28
N PRO A 32 0.42 -10.78 18.40
CA PRO A 32 0.13 -10.12 19.67
C PRO A 32 -0.20 -11.10 20.80
N GLU A 33 -0.86 -12.22 20.46
CA GLU A 33 -1.17 -13.31 21.37
C GLU A 33 0.09 -14.01 21.89
N ALA A 34 1.04 -14.32 21.01
CA ALA A 34 2.32 -14.90 21.40
C ALA A 34 3.13 -13.96 22.30
N MET A 35 3.12 -12.65 22.03
CA MET A 35 3.77 -11.67 22.91
C MET A 35 3.08 -11.57 24.28
N ALA A 36 1.76 -11.67 24.34
CA ALA A 36 1.01 -11.72 25.60
C ALA A 36 1.36 -12.97 26.42
N ASN A 37 1.63 -14.08 25.74
CA ASN A 37 2.10 -15.34 26.34
C ASN A 37 3.59 -15.33 26.72
N GLY A 38 4.27 -14.18 26.63
CA GLY A 38 5.66 -14.00 27.06
C GLY A 38 6.72 -14.33 26.02
N LEU A 39 6.36 -14.63 24.77
CA LEU A 39 7.36 -14.82 23.71
C LEU A 39 8.00 -13.48 23.34
N THR A 40 9.32 -13.42 23.51
CA THR A 40 10.12 -12.26 23.19
C THR A 40 10.87 -12.44 21.87
N TYR A 41 11.20 -11.33 21.23
CA TYR A 41 11.94 -11.37 19.96
C TYR A 41 13.39 -11.83 20.13
N ASP A 42 13.99 -11.63 21.30
CA ASP A 42 15.32 -12.17 21.61
C ASP A 42 15.31 -13.70 21.66
N ALA A 43 14.32 -14.32 22.29
CA ALA A 43 14.18 -15.77 22.32
C ALA A 43 14.03 -16.36 20.91
N VAL A 44 13.13 -15.78 20.10
CA VAL A 44 12.91 -16.20 18.70
C VAL A 44 14.20 -16.06 17.88
N ILE A 45 14.94 -14.97 18.03
CA ILE A 45 16.19 -14.76 17.28
C ILE A 45 17.30 -15.68 17.78
N ALA A 46 17.38 -15.95 19.08
CA ALA A 46 18.36 -16.87 19.66
C ALA A 46 18.11 -18.30 19.13
N GLU A 47 16.86 -18.74 19.10
CA GLU A 47 16.48 -20.04 18.54
C GLU A 47 16.78 -20.13 17.03
N ALA A 48 16.49 -19.06 16.27
CA ALA A 48 16.83 -18.99 14.85
C ALA A 48 18.35 -19.11 14.62
N LYS A 49 19.17 -18.44 15.43
CA LYS A 49 20.64 -18.51 15.37
C LYS A 49 21.18 -19.88 15.76
N ALA A 50 20.55 -20.57 16.70
CA ALA A 50 20.97 -21.90 17.13
C ALA A 50 20.70 -22.96 16.05
N LYS A 51 19.61 -22.81 15.30
CA LYS A 51 19.13 -23.80 14.32
C LYS A 51 19.57 -23.51 12.87
N ILE A 52 19.88 -22.26 12.53
CA ILE A 52 20.27 -21.87 11.16
C ILE A 52 21.69 -21.33 11.15
N ARG A 53 22.57 -21.98 10.38
CA ARG A 53 23.84 -21.37 9.96
C ARG A 53 23.62 -20.62 8.65
N LEU A 54 24.01 -19.36 8.59
CA LEU A 54 23.78 -18.50 7.43
C LEU A 54 24.49 -19.00 6.16
N GLN A 55 25.60 -19.72 6.33
CA GLN A 55 26.34 -20.34 5.22
C GLN A 55 25.53 -21.45 4.54
N ASP A 56 24.71 -22.20 5.29
CA ASP A 56 23.85 -23.27 4.75
C ASP A 56 22.73 -22.70 3.85
N VAL A 57 22.51 -21.39 3.90
CA VAL A 57 21.53 -20.65 3.09
C VAL A 57 22.22 -19.80 2.00
N GLY A 58 23.53 -19.98 1.82
CA GLY A 58 24.32 -19.27 0.82
C GLY A 58 24.67 -17.83 1.19
N ILE A 59 24.44 -17.39 2.43
CA ILE A 59 24.74 -16.02 2.89
C ILE A 59 26.15 -16.00 3.50
N ALA A 60 27.15 -15.56 2.73
CA ALA A 60 28.55 -15.51 3.18
C ALA A 60 28.88 -14.26 4.02
N THR A 61 28.36 -13.09 3.64
CA THR A 61 28.73 -11.79 4.24
C THR A 61 27.93 -11.46 5.52
N GLY A 62 26.87 -12.23 5.79
CA GLY A 62 25.92 -11.97 6.87
C GLY A 62 24.75 -11.06 6.48
N VAL A 63 23.87 -10.78 7.44
CA VAL A 63 22.62 -10.03 7.24
C VAL A 63 22.63 -8.71 8.03
N ARG A 64 22.05 -7.65 7.46
CA ARG A 64 21.83 -6.38 8.16
C ARG A 64 20.54 -6.44 8.96
N PHE A 65 20.64 -6.31 10.27
CA PHE A 65 19.48 -6.26 11.17
C PHE A 65 18.92 -4.84 11.29
N ARG A 66 17.59 -4.70 11.16
CA ARG A 66 16.86 -3.46 11.42
C ARG A 66 15.53 -3.74 12.12
N VAL A 67 15.08 -2.76 12.89
CA VAL A 67 13.73 -2.74 13.46
C VAL A 67 12.80 -1.99 12.51
N CYS A 68 11.68 -2.62 12.14
CA CYS A 68 10.63 -2.02 11.32
C CYS A 68 9.86 -0.95 12.10
N ALA A 69 9.15 -0.09 11.37
CA ALA A 69 8.34 0.95 11.98
C ALA A 69 7.20 0.40 12.87
N THR A 70 6.74 -0.82 12.60
CA THR A 70 5.76 -1.57 13.39
C THR A 70 6.36 -2.31 14.59
N GLY A 71 7.69 -2.27 14.78
CA GLY A 71 8.40 -3.05 15.78
C GLY A 71 8.84 -4.44 15.31
N ALA A 72 8.42 -4.91 14.13
CA ALA A 72 8.90 -6.19 13.57
C ALA A 72 10.42 -6.18 13.33
N ARG A 73 11.05 -7.36 13.25
CA ARG A 73 12.50 -7.49 13.03
C ARG A 73 12.77 -7.83 11.57
N ARG A 74 13.60 -7.04 10.90
CA ARG A 74 13.96 -7.18 9.49
C ARG A 74 15.42 -7.57 9.33
N PHE A 75 15.66 -8.61 8.56
CA PHE A 75 16.97 -9.08 8.15
C PHE A 75 17.14 -8.77 6.66
N GLU A 76 18.00 -7.83 6.33
CA GLU A 76 18.35 -7.46 4.95
C GLU A 76 19.53 -8.33 4.48
N VAL A 77 19.33 -9.08 3.41
CA VAL A 77 20.36 -9.88 2.75
C VAL A 77 21.06 -9.00 1.70
N LEU A 78 22.40 -9.04 1.73
CA LEU A 78 23.31 -8.27 0.89
C LEU A 78 24.09 -9.20 -0.02
N GLY A 79 24.42 -8.74 -1.24
CA GLY A 79 25.02 -9.60 -2.27
C GLY A 79 24.36 -9.47 -3.65
N THR A 80 24.69 -10.39 -4.54
CA THR A 80 24.18 -10.49 -5.91
C THR A 80 22.90 -11.32 -5.97
N ASP A 81 22.85 -12.44 -5.24
CA ASP A 81 21.74 -13.40 -5.25
C ASP A 81 20.80 -13.23 -4.04
N ASN A 82 20.60 -11.98 -3.62
CA ASN A 82 19.84 -11.64 -2.41
C ASN A 82 18.42 -12.21 -2.41
N GLY A 83 17.80 -12.29 -3.59
CA GLY A 83 16.45 -12.84 -3.77
C GLY A 83 16.37 -14.26 -3.25
N GLN A 84 17.05 -15.18 -3.94
CA GLN A 84 17.05 -16.62 -3.65
C GLN A 84 17.57 -16.94 -2.24
N GLN A 85 18.64 -16.28 -1.80
CA GLN A 85 19.19 -16.48 -0.46
C GLN A 85 18.19 -16.10 0.63
N ALA A 86 17.45 -15.02 0.43
CA ALA A 86 16.48 -14.57 1.40
C ALA A 86 15.16 -15.36 1.32
N ASP A 87 14.81 -15.94 0.17
CA ASP A 87 13.72 -16.92 0.06
C ASP A 87 14.06 -18.21 0.79
N ALA A 88 15.29 -18.71 0.62
CA ALA A 88 15.79 -19.88 1.34
C ALA A 88 15.83 -19.64 2.86
N LEU A 89 16.23 -18.43 3.30
CA LEU A 89 16.21 -18.06 4.72
C LEU A 89 14.79 -18.02 5.27
N ALA A 90 13.84 -17.43 4.52
CA ALA A 90 12.44 -17.41 4.92
C ALA A 90 11.86 -18.82 5.02
N ALA A 91 12.13 -19.70 4.05
CA ALA A 91 11.69 -21.09 4.09
C ALA A 91 12.23 -21.85 5.31
N ARG A 92 13.52 -21.68 5.63
CA ARG A 92 14.12 -22.29 6.84
C ARG A 92 13.51 -21.77 8.12
N LEU A 93 13.28 -20.47 8.22
CA LEU A 93 12.62 -19.88 9.38
C LEU A 93 11.18 -20.42 9.52
N THR A 94 10.44 -20.59 8.42
CA THR A 94 9.06 -21.10 8.44
C THR A 94 9.00 -22.57 8.84
N GLN A 95 10.05 -23.35 8.57
CA GLN A 95 10.16 -24.73 9.07
C GLN A 95 10.41 -24.81 10.57
N ILE A 96 11.06 -23.79 11.15
CA ILE A 96 11.45 -23.79 12.57
C ILE A 96 10.34 -23.25 13.46
N PHE A 97 9.65 -22.21 12.99
CA PHE A 97 8.64 -21.52 13.78
C PHE A 97 7.23 -21.85 13.31
N ASN A 98 6.35 -22.13 14.27
CA ASN A 98 4.93 -22.28 14.00
C ASN A 98 4.33 -20.92 13.57
N GLY A 99 3.58 -20.94 12.47
CA GLY A 99 2.99 -19.73 11.86
C GLY A 99 2.04 -18.95 12.78
N ASP A 100 1.45 -19.63 13.76
CA ASP A 100 0.51 -19.05 14.74
C ASP A 100 1.21 -18.14 15.76
N LEU A 101 2.48 -18.43 16.07
CA LEU A 101 3.28 -17.66 17.02
C LEU A 101 4.15 -16.62 16.32
N VAL A 102 4.76 -16.99 15.19
CA VAL A 102 5.73 -16.16 14.47
C VAL A 102 5.38 -16.12 12.98
N ARG A 103 4.97 -14.95 12.52
CA ARG A 103 4.74 -14.67 11.11
C ARG A 103 6.03 -14.25 10.43
N ILE A 104 6.46 -15.06 9.47
CA ILE A 104 7.59 -14.77 8.58
C ILE A 104 7.05 -14.24 7.27
N SER A 105 7.63 -13.14 6.79
CA SER A 105 7.19 -12.48 5.57
C SER A 105 8.36 -12.01 4.71
N ARG A 106 8.14 -12.05 3.40
CA ARG A 106 9.05 -11.54 2.36
C ARG A 106 8.52 -10.20 1.86
N PRO A 107 8.96 -9.06 2.44
CA PRO A 107 8.53 -7.76 1.93
C PRO A 107 9.17 -7.47 0.58
N ALA A 108 8.33 -7.36 -0.44
CA ALA A 108 8.71 -6.80 -1.73
C ALA A 108 8.21 -5.35 -1.83
N LYS A 109 8.95 -4.51 -2.56
CA LYS A 109 8.53 -3.13 -2.78
C LYS A 109 7.44 -3.13 -3.86
N THR A 110 6.23 -2.80 -3.47
CA THR A 110 5.08 -2.71 -4.38
C THR A 110 4.82 -1.27 -4.83
N THR A 111 4.16 -1.13 -5.96
CA THR A 111 3.65 0.13 -6.50
C THR A 111 2.31 -0.09 -7.17
N GLU A 112 1.51 0.98 -7.27
CA GLU A 112 0.20 0.94 -7.91
C GLU A 112 0.30 1.33 -9.39
N ILE A 113 -0.48 0.64 -10.22
CA ILE A 113 -0.69 0.94 -11.63
C ILE A 113 -2.17 1.22 -11.82
N LYS A 114 -2.49 2.26 -12.59
CA LYS A 114 -3.85 2.54 -13.05
C LYS A 114 -4.02 1.98 -14.45
N ILE A 115 -5.03 1.13 -14.64
CA ILE A 115 -5.46 0.64 -15.95
C ILE A 115 -6.79 1.34 -16.25
N SER A 116 -6.88 2.07 -17.37
CA SER A 116 -8.06 2.86 -17.75
C SER A 116 -8.53 2.50 -19.15
N GLY A 117 -9.83 2.64 -19.41
CA GLY A 117 -10.43 2.25 -20.68
C GLY A 117 -10.84 0.78 -20.70
N LEU A 118 -11.33 0.29 -19.57
CA LEU A 118 -11.94 -1.03 -19.46
C LEU A 118 -13.39 -0.95 -19.94
N ASP A 119 -13.93 -2.04 -20.48
CA ASP A 119 -15.33 -2.14 -20.86
C ASP A 119 -16.23 -2.54 -19.68
N ASP A 120 -17.54 -2.52 -19.95
CA ASP A 120 -18.59 -2.78 -18.98
C ASP A 120 -18.57 -4.22 -18.46
N SER A 121 -18.03 -5.17 -19.24
CA SER A 121 -17.95 -6.59 -18.87
C SER A 121 -16.61 -7.00 -18.26
N THR A 122 -15.58 -6.14 -18.34
CA THR A 122 -14.25 -6.48 -17.83
C THR A 122 -14.29 -6.90 -16.36
N THR A 123 -13.78 -8.09 -16.07
CA THR A 123 -13.64 -8.63 -14.72
C THR A 123 -12.26 -8.37 -14.13
N VAL A 124 -12.13 -8.51 -12.82
CA VAL A 124 -10.84 -8.40 -12.13
C VAL A 124 -9.86 -9.48 -12.62
N GLU A 125 -10.35 -10.68 -12.89
CA GLU A 125 -9.53 -11.82 -13.34
C GLU A 125 -8.89 -11.57 -14.71
N GLU A 126 -9.65 -11.00 -15.66
CA GLU A 126 -9.11 -10.64 -16.98
C GLU A 126 -8.04 -9.56 -16.89
N VAL A 127 -8.24 -8.55 -16.03
CA VAL A 127 -7.24 -7.50 -15.78
C VAL A 127 -5.96 -8.11 -15.20
N LEU A 128 -6.08 -9.03 -14.26
CA LEU A 128 -4.94 -9.70 -13.63
C LEU A 128 -4.23 -10.62 -14.63
N ALA A 129 -4.97 -11.36 -15.46
CA ALA A 129 -4.40 -12.23 -16.49
C ALA A 129 -3.58 -11.44 -17.52
N ALA A 130 -4.14 -10.35 -18.05
CA ALA A 130 -3.44 -9.50 -19.01
C ALA A 130 -2.20 -8.82 -18.38
N ALA A 131 -2.30 -8.39 -17.13
CA ALA A 131 -1.16 -7.83 -16.41
C ALA A 131 -0.07 -8.87 -16.10
N ALA A 132 -0.47 -10.11 -15.81
CA ALA A 132 0.44 -11.24 -15.55
C ALA A 132 1.20 -11.66 -16.81
N GLU A 133 0.53 -11.71 -17.96
CA GLU A 133 1.12 -12.06 -19.25
C GLU A 133 2.23 -11.06 -19.65
N VAL A 134 1.90 -9.76 -19.65
CA VAL A 134 2.88 -8.71 -19.97
C VAL A 134 3.94 -8.55 -18.87
N GLY A 135 3.52 -8.78 -17.62
CA GLY A 135 4.38 -8.70 -16.44
C GLY A 135 5.34 -9.88 -16.31
N GLY A 136 5.10 -11.01 -16.97
CA GLY A 136 5.87 -12.24 -16.80
C GLY A 136 5.91 -12.73 -15.34
N CYS A 137 4.81 -12.55 -14.61
CA CYS A 137 4.70 -12.90 -13.20
C CYS A 137 3.35 -13.59 -12.92
N PRO A 138 3.27 -14.44 -11.89
CA PRO A 138 2.03 -15.13 -11.55
C PRO A 138 0.95 -14.14 -11.09
N LYS A 139 -0.33 -14.47 -11.32
CA LYS A 139 -1.48 -13.62 -10.99
C LYS A 139 -1.55 -13.27 -9.49
N GLU A 140 -1.06 -14.16 -8.63
CA GLU A 140 -1.01 -14.02 -7.17
C GLU A 140 -0.08 -12.89 -6.71
N SER A 141 0.84 -12.44 -7.58
CA SER A 141 1.73 -11.31 -7.29
C SER A 141 1.05 -9.95 -7.45
N PHE A 142 -0.15 -9.92 -8.02
CA PHE A 142 -0.93 -8.73 -8.27
C PHE A 142 -2.12 -8.65 -7.30
N LYS A 143 -2.42 -7.46 -6.81
CA LYS A 143 -3.63 -7.18 -6.03
C LYS A 143 -4.45 -6.12 -6.74
N CYS A 144 -5.70 -6.42 -7.08
CA CYS A 144 -6.59 -5.47 -7.71
C CYS A 144 -7.58 -4.91 -6.69
N SER A 145 -7.80 -3.59 -6.71
CA SER A 145 -8.80 -2.92 -5.87
C SER A 145 -10.25 -3.10 -6.34
N GLY A 146 -10.46 -3.85 -7.42
CA GLY A 146 -11.72 -3.90 -8.16
C GLY A 146 -11.76 -2.93 -9.35
N VAL A 147 -12.76 -3.13 -10.21
CA VAL A 147 -13.04 -2.30 -11.39
C VAL A 147 -14.07 -1.24 -11.01
N VAL A 148 -13.68 0.03 -11.09
CA VAL A 148 -14.56 1.18 -10.87
C VAL A 148 -15.04 1.70 -12.22
N ARG A 149 -16.36 1.73 -12.41
CA ARG A 149 -17.00 2.22 -13.64
C ARG A 149 -17.45 3.66 -13.49
N ASP A 150 -17.24 4.46 -14.53
CA ASP A 150 -17.83 5.79 -14.63
C ASP A 150 -19.31 5.68 -15.08
N ARG A 151 -20.04 6.80 -15.07
CA ARG A 151 -21.44 6.89 -15.52
C ARG A 151 -21.68 6.42 -16.96
N PHE A 152 -20.61 6.38 -17.76
CA PHE A 152 -20.62 6.00 -19.17
C PHE A 152 -20.15 4.55 -19.40
N GLY A 153 -20.07 3.73 -18.36
CA GLY A 153 -19.66 2.31 -18.45
C GLY A 153 -18.15 2.10 -18.44
N VAL A 154 -17.38 3.02 -19.05
CA VAL A 154 -15.91 2.94 -19.11
C VAL A 154 -15.30 2.80 -17.71
N GLY A 155 -14.60 1.70 -17.51
CA GLY A 155 -13.99 1.31 -16.26
C GLY A 155 -12.52 1.70 -16.12
N HIS A 156 -12.07 1.73 -14.88
CA HIS A 156 -10.66 1.71 -14.52
C HIS A 156 -10.42 0.83 -13.30
N ALA A 157 -9.22 0.27 -13.20
CA ALA A 157 -8.79 -0.55 -12.08
C ALA A 157 -7.44 -0.05 -11.54
N TRP A 158 -7.23 -0.19 -10.24
CA TRP A 158 -5.92 -0.05 -9.63
C TRP A 158 -5.36 -1.44 -9.32
N VAL A 159 -4.14 -1.68 -9.80
CA VAL A 159 -3.43 -2.93 -9.59
C VAL A 159 -2.13 -2.63 -8.84
N GLU A 160 -1.97 -3.19 -7.66
CA GLU A 160 -0.74 -3.17 -6.89
C GLU A 160 0.11 -4.40 -7.27
N CYS A 161 1.38 -4.16 -7.60
CA CYS A 161 2.34 -5.23 -7.89
C CYS A 161 3.77 -4.80 -7.59
N GLU A 162 4.74 -5.71 -7.71
CA GLU A 162 6.15 -5.41 -7.47
C GLU A 162 6.68 -4.34 -8.45
N VAL A 163 7.54 -3.44 -7.97
CA VAL A 163 8.16 -2.38 -8.78
C VAL A 163 8.77 -2.83 -10.13
N PRO A 164 9.56 -3.92 -10.24
CA PRO A 164 10.09 -4.35 -11.52
C PRO A 164 8.99 -4.77 -12.50
N THR A 165 8.00 -5.52 -12.02
CA THR A 165 6.84 -5.95 -12.82
C THR A 165 6.00 -4.76 -13.25
N ALA A 166 5.76 -3.81 -12.34
CA ALA A 166 5.01 -2.61 -12.64
C ALA A 166 5.67 -1.74 -13.71
N LYS A 167 7.01 -1.67 -13.72
CA LYS A 167 7.75 -0.97 -14.77
C LYS A 167 7.61 -1.64 -16.13
N ARG A 168 7.65 -2.97 -16.19
CA ARG A 168 7.45 -3.72 -17.44
C ARG A 168 6.06 -3.48 -18.00
N VAL A 169 5.04 -3.62 -17.15
CA VAL A 169 3.64 -3.38 -17.53
C VAL A 169 3.42 -1.91 -17.93
N ALA A 170 4.02 -0.96 -17.22
CA ALA A 170 3.93 0.47 -17.58
C ALA A 170 4.70 0.81 -18.87
N ALA A 171 5.81 0.13 -19.16
CA ALA A 171 6.60 0.33 -20.37
C ALA A 171 5.85 -0.14 -21.63
N ALA A 172 5.00 -1.16 -21.52
CA ALA A 172 4.10 -1.56 -22.60
C ALA A 172 3.08 -0.46 -22.95
N GLY A 173 2.71 0.39 -21.97
CA GLY A 173 1.85 1.56 -22.14
C GLY A 173 0.36 1.24 -22.38
N ARG A 174 0.06 0.10 -23.01
CA ARG A 174 -1.28 -0.42 -23.22
C ARG A 174 -1.31 -1.92 -22.96
N LEU A 175 -2.44 -2.41 -22.44
CA LEU A 175 -2.74 -3.83 -22.29
C LEU A 175 -3.93 -4.18 -23.16
N THR A 176 -3.86 -5.32 -23.85
CA THR A 176 -5.02 -5.90 -24.51
C THR A 176 -5.72 -6.78 -23.48
N ILE A 177 -6.93 -6.38 -23.09
CA ILE A 177 -7.77 -7.12 -22.16
C ILE A 177 -8.96 -7.60 -22.98
N SER A 178 -9.00 -8.88 -23.28
CA SER A 178 -9.96 -9.48 -24.20
C SER A 178 -9.93 -8.77 -25.57
N TRP A 179 -10.93 -7.94 -25.89
CA TRP A 179 -10.96 -7.18 -27.16
C TRP A 179 -10.55 -5.72 -27.03
N VAL A 180 -10.38 -5.24 -25.79
CA VAL A 180 -10.22 -3.83 -25.49
C VAL A 180 -8.77 -3.51 -25.21
N SER A 181 -8.28 -2.45 -25.85
CA SER A 181 -6.96 -1.91 -25.56
C SER A 181 -7.06 -0.88 -24.44
N ALA A 182 -6.64 -1.26 -23.23
CA ALA A 182 -6.64 -0.41 -22.05
C ALA A 182 -5.31 0.34 -21.89
N THR A 183 -5.36 1.57 -21.37
CA THR A 183 -4.17 2.41 -21.14
C THR A 183 -3.61 2.17 -19.75
N VAL A 184 -2.29 2.03 -19.66
CA VAL A 184 -1.57 1.80 -18.40
C VAL A 184 -0.89 3.08 -17.95
N THR A 185 -1.03 3.43 -16.66
CA THR A 185 -0.32 4.56 -16.06
C THR A 185 0.30 4.13 -14.73
N LEU A 186 1.61 4.26 -14.61
CA LEU A 186 2.31 4.05 -13.34
C LEU A 186 1.99 5.19 -12.38
N LEU A 187 1.49 4.86 -11.18
CA LEU A 187 1.19 5.87 -10.16
C LEU A 187 2.40 6.11 -9.27
N GLU A 188 2.48 7.34 -8.75
CA GLU A 188 3.43 7.66 -7.69
C GLU A 188 3.05 6.93 -6.40
N PRO A 189 4.04 6.42 -5.64
CA PRO A 189 3.77 5.83 -4.34
C PRO A 189 3.03 6.81 -3.44
N ARG A 190 1.89 6.38 -2.88
CA ARG A 190 1.17 7.21 -1.92
C ARG A 190 2.06 7.46 -0.70
N PRO A 191 2.17 8.72 -0.24
CA PRO A 191 2.99 9.01 0.92
C PRO A 191 2.42 8.31 2.16
N LEU A 192 3.31 7.66 2.92
CA LEU A 192 2.96 7.00 4.16
C LEU A 192 2.31 8.01 5.13
N ARG A 193 1.16 7.65 5.69
CA ARG A 193 0.37 8.51 6.59
C ARG A 193 0.06 7.78 7.89
N CYS A 194 0.21 8.49 9.00
CA CYS A 194 -0.14 7.98 10.31
C CYS A 194 -1.66 7.97 10.47
N TYR A 195 -2.25 6.83 10.84
CA TYR A 195 -3.69 6.74 11.09
C TYR A 195 -4.14 7.42 12.39
N ARG A 196 -3.22 7.76 13.30
CA ARG A 196 -3.53 8.49 14.55
C ARG A 196 -3.60 9.99 14.31
N CYS A 197 -2.50 10.61 13.87
CA CYS A 197 -2.45 12.07 13.71
C CYS A 197 -2.77 12.55 12.29
N LEU A 198 -2.96 11.63 11.33
CA LEU A 198 -3.22 11.89 9.91
C LEU A 198 -2.08 12.61 9.16
N GLN A 199 -0.92 12.81 9.78
CA GLN A 199 0.26 13.42 9.14
C GLN A 199 1.09 12.42 8.32
N LYS A 200 1.88 12.94 7.38
CA LYS A 200 2.76 12.14 6.51
C LYS A 200 4.05 11.71 7.26
N GLY A 201 4.64 10.59 6.87
CA GLY A 201 6.02 10.21 7.19
C GLY A 201 6.24 9.23 8.34
N HIS A 202 5.21 8.84 9.09
CA HIS A 202 5.32 7.86 10.18
C HIS A 202 4.05 7.02 10.37
N VAL A 203 4.15 5.92 11.10
CA VAL A 203 3.03 5.02 11.45
C VAL A 203 2.59 5.24 12.90
N ARG A 204 1.42 4.70 13.30
CA ARG A 204 0.86 4.85 14.65
C ARG A 204 1.83 4.46 15.76
N ALA A 205 2.58 3.37 15.59
CA ALA A 205 3.56 2.88 16.58
C ALA A 205 4.74 3.86 16.81
N GLN A 206 4.98 4.79 15.88
CA GLN A 206 6.03 5.81 15.97
C GLN A 206 5.44 7.22 16.14
N CYS A 207 4.13 7.32 16.39
CA CYS A 207 3.44 8.59 16.51
C CYS A 207 3.64 9.18 17.89
N SER A 208 4.37 10.29 17.97
CA SER A 208 4.53 11.08 19.19
C SER A 208 3.51 12.23 19.31
N ALA A 209 2.57 12.34 18.37
CA ALA A 209 1.55 13.38 18.41
C ALA A 209 0.54 13.12 19.53
N GLU A 210 0.20 14.19 20.25
CA GLU A 210 -0.79 14.16 21.34
C GLU A 210 -2.21 13.99 20.79
N VAL A 211 -2.53 14.73 19.71
CA VAL A 211 -3.86 14.75 19.11
C VAL A 211 -4.13 13.48 18.29
N ASP A 212 -5.19 12.76 18.68
CA ASP A 212 -5.74 11.64 17.93
C ASP A 212 -6.86 12.13 17.00
N ARG A 213 -6.72 11.86 15.71
CA ARG A 213 -7.66 12.17 14.62
C ARG A 213 -8.12 10.89 13.91
N SER A 214 -7.88 9.72 14.50
CA SER A 214 -8.18 8.42 13.87
C SER A 214 -9.65 8.21 13.54
N LYS A 215 -10.55 8.87 14.28
CA LYS A 215 -12.01 8.82 14.06
C LYS A 215 -12.53 9.85 13.06
N GLN A 216 -11.67 10.75 12.56
CA GLN A 216 -12.06 11.80 11.63
C GLN A 216 -12.21 11.25 10.20
N CYS A 217 -13.27 11.66 9.52
CA CYS A 217 -13.49 11.37 8.13
C CYS A 217 -12.41 12.04 7.25
N PHE A 218 -11.78 11.27 6.35
CA PHE A 218 -10.76 11.79 5.44
C PHE A 218 -11.27 12.86 4.45
N ARG A 219 -12.60 13.01 4.31
CA ARG A 219 -13.22 14.00 3.42
C ARG A 219 -13.47 15.32 4.13
N CYS A 220 -14.16 15.32 5.27
CA CYS A 220 -14.63 16.53 5.95
C CYS A 220 -13.99 16.79 7.33
N GLY A 221 -13.24 15.83 7.89
CA GLY A 221 -12.59 16.00 9.20
C GLY A 221 -13.51 15.80 10.42
N GLU A 222 -14.80 15.51 10.22
CA GLU A 222 -15.75 15.22 11.30
C GLU A 222 -15.73 13.74 11.69
N GLU A 223 -16.16 13.43 12.92
CA GLU A 223 -16.24 12.06 13.42
C GLU A 223 -17.64 11.45 13.18
N GLY A 224 -17.75 10.12 13.32
CA GLY A 224 -19.05 9.42 13.31
C GLY A 224 -19.51 8.88 11.95
N HIS A 225 -18.72 9.01 10.88
CA HIS A 225 -19.02 8.39 9.58
C HIS A 225 -17.76 8.02 8.79
N ASN A 226 -17.92 7.11 7.82
CA ASN A 226 -16.83 6.67 6.95
C ASN A 226 -16.70 7.53 5.68
N PHE A 227 -15.55 7.46 5.04
CA PHE A 227 -15.28 8.25 3.82
C PHE A 227 -16.24 7.89 2.67
N LYS A 228 -16.64 6.62 2.53
CA LYS A 228 -17.48 6.14 1.43
C LYS A 228 -18.89 6.75 1.47
N GLY A 229 -19.46 6.95 2.67
CA GLY A 229 -20.79 7.55 2.86
C GLY A 229 -20.78 9.07 3.08
N CYS A 230 -19.62 9.73 3.08
CA CYS A 230 -19.53 11.16 3.39
C CYS A 230 -20.02 12.03 2.22
N GLN A 231 -21.11 12.77 2.42
CA GLN A 231 -21.63 13.78 1.48
C GLN A 231 -21.25 15.23 1.85
N ALA A 232 -20.61 15.42 3.02
CA ALA A 232 -20.22 16.75 3.49
C ALA A 232 -19.17 17.43 2.57
N LYS A 233 -19.09 18.76 2.69
CA LYS A 233 -18.10 19.56 1.98
C LYS A 233 -16.68 19.12 2.39
N PRO A 234 -15.74 19.06 1.44
CA PRO A 234 -14.39 18.62 1.75
C PRO A 234 -13.67 19.64 2.64
N HIS A 235 -13.14 19.17 3.76
CA HIS A 235 -12.42 19.99 4.72
C HIS A 235 -11.26 19.18 5.33
N CYS A 236 -10.07 19.78 5.32
CA CYS A 236 -8.83 19.17 5.78
C CYS A 236 -8.40 19.77 7.12
N SER A 237 -8.65 19.05 8.22
CA SER A 237 -8.30 19.48 9.58
C SER A 237 -6.83 19.85 9.75
N ILE A 238 -5.91 19.09 9.13
CA ILE A 238 -4.46 19.36 9.21
C ILE A 238 -4.08 20.68 8.52
N CYS A 239 -4.70 21.00 7.38
CA CYS A 239 -4.41 22.24 6.68
C CYS A 239 -5.08 23.44 7.36
N ALA A 240 -6.27 23.24 7.93
CA ALA A 240 -6.96 24.26 8.73
C ALA A 240 -6.10 24.67 9.94
N GLU A 241 -5.58 23.70 10.70
CA GLU A 241 -4.67 23.95 11.83
C GLU A 241 -3.36 24.62 11.38
N ALA A 242 -2.85 24.26 10.20
CA ALA A 242 -1.64 24.85 9.61
C ALA A 242 -1.89 26.22 8.94
N LYS A 243 -3.08 26.81 9.06
CA LYS A 243 -3.49 28.07 8.41
C LYS A 243 -3.27 28.09 6.90
N LYS A 244 -3.54 26.96 6.24
CA LYS A 244 -3.47 26.75 4.79
C LYS A 244 -4.87 26.55 4.22
N PRO A 245 -5.10 26.74 2.89
CA PRO A 245 -6.39 26.46 2.28
C PRO A 245 -6.85 25.05 2.60
N ALA A 246 -7.98 24.91 3.29
CA ALA A 246 -8.45 23.66 3.88
C ALA A 246 -9.63 23.03 3.13
N GLU A 247 -10.17 23.69 2.10
CA GLU A 247 -11.30 23.22 1.28
C GLU A 247 -10.89 22.11 0.30
N HIS A 248 -10.39 21.01 0.84
CA HIS A 248 -9.95 19.85 0.09
C HIS A 248 -10.02 18.59 0.95
N LYS A 249 -10.11 17.43 0.31
CA LYS A 249 -10.01 16.14 1.00
C LYS A 249 -8.58 15.87 1.45
N LEU A 250 -8.41 15.26 2.62
CA LEU A 250 -7.10 14.95 3.14
C LEU A 250 -6.30 14.05 2.18
N GLY A 251 -5.10 14.49 1.79
CA GLY A 251 -4.25 13.73 0.85
C GLY A 251 -4.68 13.80 -0.62
N GLY A 252 -5.71 14.59 -0.96
CA GLY A 252 -6.07 14.87 -2.36
C GLY A 252 -5.02 15.72 -3.08
N ARG A 253 -5.22 15.90 -4.41
CA ARG A 253 -4.42 16.82 -5.22
C ARG A 253 -4.60 18.24 -4.65
N GLY A 254 -3.50 18.87 -4.23
CA GLY A 254 -3.50 20.18 -3.56
C GLY A 254 -3.34 20.14 -2.04
N CYS A 255 -3.32 18.96 -1.40
CA CYS A 255 -3.11 18.84 0.04
C CYS A 255 -1.65 19.09 0.44
N SER A 256 -1.38 20.32 0.86
CA SER A 256 -0.07 20.81 1.34
C SER A 256 0.10 20.70 2.87
N ALA A 257 -0.49 19.66 3.46
CA ALA A 257 -0.36 19.35 4.88
C ALA A 257 1.13 19.17 5.24
N PRO A 258 1.66 19.88 6.25
CA PRO A 258 3.05 19.78 6.65
C PRO A 258 3.38 18.35 7.09
N ALA A 259 4.57 17.87 6.69
CA ALA A 259 5.15 16.70 7.32
C ALA A 259 5.76 17.14 8.66
N PRO A 260 5.38 16.55 9.80
CA PRO A 260 6.01 16.85 11.07
C PRO A 260 7.51 16.53 10.96
N LYS A 261 8.35 17.43 11.47
CA LYS A 261 9.77 17.14 11.68
C LYS A 261 9.84 16.10 12.81
N VAL A 262 9.94 14.83 12.45
CA VAL A 262 10.23 13.78 13.44
C VAL A 262 11.63 14.08 13.99
N THR A 263 11.70 14.71 15.16
CA THR A 263 12.96 14.99 15.84
C THR A 263 13.57 13.66 16.26
N ARG A 264 14.67 13.25 15.60
CA ARG A 264 15.45 12.03 15.90
C ARG A 264 16.13 12.03 17.29
N GLY A 265 15.73 12.91 18.20
CA GLY A 265 16.56 13.35 19.34
C GLY A 265 16.13 12.89 20.73
N ARG A 266 15.02 12.16 20.92
CA ARG A 266 14.66 11.66 22.26
C ARG A 266 14.65 10.15 22.22
N LYS A 267 15.43 9.50 23.10
CA LYS A 267 15.44 8.04 23.30
C LYS A 267 13.98 7.60 23.48
N SER A 268 13.36 7.14 22.40
CA SER A 268 11.99 6.69 22.39
C SER A 268 11.94 5.34 23.08
N THR A 269 11.02 5.21 24.04
CA THR A 269 10.54 3.94 24.58
C THR A 269 10.39 2.93 23.43
N PRO A 270 10.75 1.64 23.61
CA PRO A 270 10.59 0.64 22.57
C PRO A 270 9.18 0.71 21.98
N PRO A 271 9.02 0.59 20.64
CA PRO A 271 7.70 0.58 20.03
C PRO A 271 6.86 -0.49 20.71
N GLN A 272 5.81 -0.08 21.42
CA GLN A 272 4.88 -1.03 22.02
C GLN A 272 4.22 -1.81 20.88
N PRO A 273 4.09 -3.15 21.01
CA PRO A 273 3.29 -3.92 20.08
C PRO A 273 1.88 -3.32 20.02
N ALA A 274 1.28 -3.34 18.84
CA ALA A 274 -0.05 -2.80 18.61
C ALA A 274 -1.03 -3.46 19.59
N GLN A 275 -1.38 -2.77 20.67
CA GLN A 275 -2.56 -3.10 21.44
C GLN A 275 -3.75 -2.84 20.52
N GLN A 276 -4.59 -3.86 20.34
CA GLN A 276 -5.86 -3.75 19.64
C GLN A 276 -6.59 -2.52 20.15
N ALA A 277 -7.18 -1.76 19.23
CA ALA A 277 -8.29 -0.90 19.59
C ALA A 277 -9.36 -1.84 20.17
N THR A 278 -9.64 -1.70 21.47
CA THR A 278 -10.78 -2.37 22.08
C THR A 278 -12.05 -1.91 21.35
N ILE A 279 -12.87 -2.90 21.00
CA ILE A 279 -14.11 -2.84 20.21
C ILE A 279 -13.84 -2.68 18.70
N GLU A 280 -13.67 -3.84 18.06
CA GLU A 280 -14.00 -4.04 16.66
C GLU A 280 -15.50 -3.76 16.47
N VAL A 281 -15.84 -2.55 16.01
CA VAL A 281 -17.01 -2.47 15.12
C VAL A 281 -16.49 -3.00 13.80
N ALA A 282 -16.85 -4.25 13.51
CA ALA A 282 -16.53 -4.92 12.28
C ALA A 282 -16.84 -3.98 11.10
N MET A 283 -15.80 -3.62 10.34
CA MET A 283 -16.01 -3.16 8.98
C MET A 283 -16.32 -4.41 8.16
N GLU A 284 -17.54 -4.91 8.30
CA GLU A 284 -18.11 -5.87 7.36
C GLU A 284 -18.09 -5.18 5.99
N THR A 285 -17.22 -5.66 5.11
CA THR A 285 -17.42 -5.51 3.68
C THR A 285 -18.45 -6.55 3.30
N ASP A 286 -19.73 -6.22 3.48
CA ASP A 286 -20.78 -7.04 2.89
C ASP A 286 -20.63 -7.00 1.37
N GLU A 287 -20.22 -8.15 0.86
CA GLU A 287 -20.43 -8.57 -0.52
C GLU A 287 -21.89 -8.98 -0.66
N ASP A 288 -22.73 -8.07 -1.12
CA ASP A 288 -23.97 -8.41 -1.80
C ASP A 288 -24.16 -7.36 -2.92
N GLY A 289 -24.24 -7.73 -4.18
CA GLY A 289 -25.15 -8.76 -4.67
C GLY A 289 -26.37 -8.05 -5.24
N ASN A 290 -26.21 -7.51 -6.45
CA ASN A 290 -27.22 -7.25 -7.47
C ASN A 290 -28.71 -7.15 -7.02
N ARG A 291 -29.34 -5.99 -7.28
CA ARG A 291 -30.69 -5.97 -7.86
C ARG A 291 -30.94 -4.70 -8.67
N ASN A 292 -31.17 -4.95 -9.96
CA ASN A 292 -31.71 -4.05 -10.96
C ASN A 292 -32.99 -3.35 -10.53
N GLY A 293 -33.22 -2.18 -11.13
CA GLY A 293 -34.35 -1.31 -10.87
C GLY A 293 -35.61 -1.57 -11.69
N SER A 294 -36.50 -0.59 -11.63
CA SER A 294 -37.63 -0.24 -12.50
C SER A 294 -38.46 0.75 -11.67
N THR A 295 -39.10 1.82 -12.12
CA THR A 295 -39.43 2.42 -13.42
C THR A 295 -40.27 3.65 -13.01
N ASN A 296 -39.98 4.83 -13.55
CA ASN A 296 -40.96 5.93 -13.51
C ASN A 296 -42.14 5.57 -14.43
N PRO A 297 -43.36 6.01 -14.09
CA PRO A 297 -44.27 6.47 -15.13
C PRO A 297 -44.68 7.92 -14.86
N SER A 298 -44.33 8.78 -15.81
CA SER A 298 -45.08 10.01 -16.06
C SER A 298 -46.48 9.62 -16.54
N SER A 299 -47.52 10.20 -15.95
CA SER A 299 -48.78 10.58 -16.62
C SER A 299 -49.62 11.41 -15.65
N GLN A 300 -49.78 12.68 -16.00
CA GLN A 300 -50.87 13.56 -15.58
C GLN A 300 -52.19 13.11 -16.26
N PRO A 301 -53.38 13.59 -15.89
CA PRO A 301 -53.74 14.97 -15.53
C PRO A 301 -53.97 15.24 -14.03
#